data_AF-A0A9E5NC48-F1
#
_entry.id   AF-A0A9E5NC48-F1
#
_cell.length_a   1.000
_cell.length_b   1.000
_cell.length_c   1.000
_cell.angle_alpha   90.00
_cell.angle_beta   90.00
_cell.angle_gamma   90.00
#
_symmetry.space_group_name_H-M   'P 1'
#
loop_
_entity.id
_entity.type
_entity.pdbx_description
1 polymer ?
#
loop_
_entity_poly.entity_id
_entity_poly.type
_entity_poly.pdbx_seq_one_letter_code
_entity_poly.pdbx_strand_id
1 'polypeptide(L)' 'MRGRLEHFIEVHIDCPLEECQRRDPKQIYKKAKEGIYTNVPGLQVPYEPPVNPEVKIDTTKGDIRQEAETVMA' A
#
# COMPACT_ATOMS: atom_id res chain seq x y z
N MET A 1 -4.99 18.95 8.06
CA MET A 1 -6.13 18.55 7.20
C MET A 1 -6.84 17.29 7.72
N ARG A 2 -6.15 16.25 8.20
CA ARG A 2 -6.78 15.03 8.75
C ARG A 2 -7.73 15.28 9.93
N GLY A 3 -7.31 16.07 10.93
CA GLY A 3 -8.12 16.40 12.11
C GLY A 3 -9.34 17.32 11.87
N ARG A 4 -9.75 17.55 10.62
CA ARG A 4 -11.00 18.28 10.29
C ARG A 4 -12.13 17.33 9.86
N LEU A 5 -11.86 16.04 9.77
CA LEU A 5 -12.84 15.00 9.45
C LEU A 5 -13.22 14.29 10.75
N GLU A 6 -14.51 14.26 11.08
CA GLU A 6 -15.00 13.67 12.34
C GLU A 6 -14.77 12.15 12.39
N HIS A 7 -14.81 11.48 11.24
CA HIS A 7 -14.62 10.04 11.14
C HIS A 7 -13.62 9.74 10.00
N PHE A 8 -12.33 9.75 10.33
CA PHE A 8 -11.26 9.43 9.40
C PHE A 8 -10.20 8.58 10.10
N ILE A 9 -9.74 7.54 9.40
CA ILE A 9 -8.65 6.66 9.82
C ILE A 9 -7.73 6.41 8.62
N GLU A 10 -6.43 6.65 8.77
CA GLU A 10 -5.41 6.32 7.78
C GLU A 10 -4.82 4.95 8.07
N VAL A 11 -5.02 4.03 7.12
CA VAL A 11 -4.46 2.68 7.18
C VAL A 11 -3.31 2.59 6.19
N HIS A 12 -2.10 2.41 6.71
CA HIS A 12 -0.89 2.17 5.92
C HIS A 12 -0.71 0.68 5.67
N ILE A 13 -0.91 0.28 4.42
CA ILE A 13 -0.60 -1.07 3.95
C ILE A 13 0.89 -1.10 3.56
N ASP A 14 1.73 -1.51 4.51
CA ASP A 14 3.16 -1.63 4.33
C ASP A 14 3.49 -2.96 3.63
N CYS A 15 3.88 -2.87 2.37
CA CYS A 15 4.33 -4.00 1.58
C CYS A 15 5.57 -3.57 0.81
N PRO A 16 6.71 -4.28 0.95
CA PRO A 16 7.89 -4.02 0.13
C PRO A 16 7.56 -4.03 -1.36
N LEU A 17 8.18 -3.13 -2.13
CA LEU A 17 7.94 -3.01 -3.55
C LEU A 17 8.28 -4.31 -4.29
N GLU A 18 9.34 -5.00 -3.87
CA GLU A 18 9.79 -6.28 -4.44
C GLU A 18 8.68 -7.33 -4.33
N GLU A 19 7.99 -7.39 -3.18
CA GLU A 19 6.88 -8.31 -2.96
C GLU A 19 5.66 -7.91 -3.78
N CYS A 20 5.39 -6.60 -3.93
CA CYS A 20 4.33 -6.12 -4.81
C CYS A 20 4.59 -6.50 -6.27
N GLN A 21 5.83 -6.35 -6.74
CA GLN A 21 6.27 -6.75 -8.08
C GLN A 21 6.23 -8.27 -8.27
N ARG A 22 6.54 -9.05 -7.23
CA ARG A 22 6.49 -10.52 -7.28
C ARG A 22 5.04 -11.01 -7.42
N ARG A 23 4.09 -10.39 -6.71
CA ARG A 23 2.67 -10.77 -6.75
C ARG A 23 1.99 -10.32 -8.05
N ASP A 24 2.28 -9.09 -8.51
CA ASP A 24 1.78 -8.41 -9.73
C ASP A 24 0.51 -9.00 -10.39
N PRO A 25 -0.63 -9.10 -9.68
CA PRO A 25 -1.81 -9.81 -10.17
C PRO A 25 -2.44 -9.15 -11.40
N LYS A 26 -2.18 -7.85 -11.58
CA LYS A 26 -2.69 -7.02 -12.68
C LYS A 26 -1.65 -6.81 -13.79
N GLN A 27 -0.44 -7.36 -13.64
CA GLN A 27 0.67 -7.19 -14.58
C GLN A 27 1.07 -5.71 -14.81
N ILE A 28 0.86 -4.85 -13.81
CA ILE A 28 1.14 -3.41 -13.90
C ILE A 28 2.65 -3.19 -13.88
N TYR A 29 3.37 -3.87 -12.97
CA TYR A 29 4.82 -3.72 -12.86
C TYR A 29 5.53 -4.29 -14.07
N LYS A 30 5.04 -5.42 -14.61
CA LYS A 30 5.53 -5.98 -15.87
C LYS A 30 5.39 -4.99 -17.03
N LYS A 31 4.19 -4.45 -17.24
CA LYS A 31 3.92 -3.47 -18.32
C LYS A 31 4.66 -2.15 -18.13
N ALA A 32 4.94 -1.77 -16.89
CA ALA A 32 5.77 -0.59 -16.60
C ALA A 32 7.23 -0.80 -17.03
N LYS A 33 7.78 -2.00 -16.84
CA LYS A 33 9.11 -2.38 -17.35
C LYS A 33 9.17 -2.41 -18.87
N GLU A 34 8.06 -2.75 -19.52
CA GLU A 34 7.90 -2.70 -20.98
C GLU A 34 7.66 -1.27 -21.52
N GLY A 35 7.59 -0.26 -20.65
CA GLY A 35 7.37 1.15 -21.03
C GLY A 35 5.92 1.53 -21.35
N ILE A 36 4.97 0.62 -21.12
CA ILE A 36 3.53 0.86 -21.38
C ILE A 36 2.92 1.74 -20.29
N TYR A 37 3.32 1.53 -19.04
CA TYR A 37 2.91 2.37 -17.91
C TYR A 37 4.09 3.19 -17.39
N THR A 38 3.94 4.50 -17.33
CA THR A 38 5.04 5.43 -17.04
C THR A 38 4.96 6.10 -15.67
N ASN A 39 3.84 5.94 -14.96
CA ASN A 39 3.56 6.62 -13.69
C ASN A 39 3.17 5.63 -12.59
N VAL A 40 3.95 4.56 -12.38
CA VAL A 40 3.69 3.59 -11.30
C VAL A 40 4.38 4.05 -10.01
N PRO A 41 3.61 4.32 -8.94
CA PRO A 41 4.17 4.68 -7.63
C PRO A 41 5.09 3.60 -7.06
N GLY A 42 6.18 4.03 -6.46
CA GLY A 42 7.26 3.16 -5.97
C GLY A 42 8.25 2.74 -7.06
N LEU A 43 7.93 2.88 -8.36
CA LEU A 43 8.81 2.51 -9.46
C LEU A 43 9.34 3.72 -10.23
N GLN A 44 8.47 4.48 -10.90
CA GLN A 44 8.87 5.70 -11.64
C GLN A 44 8.63 6.97 -10.85
N VAL A 45 7.65 6.96 -9.95
CA VAL A 45 7.32 8.10 -9.09
C VAL A 45 7.44 7.67 -7.63
N PRO A 46 7.88 8.55 -6.72
CA PRO A 46 8.03 8.21 -5.32
C PRO A 46 6.67 7.85 -4.71
N TYR A 47 6.69 6.87 -3.82
CA TYR A 47 5.59 6.65 -2.88
C TYR A 47 5.94 7.38 -1.58
N GLU A 48 5.01 8.19 -1.09
CA GLU A 48 5.18 8.93 0.17
C GLU A 48 4.45 8.18 1.28
N PRO A 49 5.16 7.34 2.07
CA PRO A 49 4.53 6.62 3.16
C PRO A 49 4.01 7.61 4.22
N PRO A 50 2.88 7.31 4.87
CA PRO A 50 2.36 8.17 5.93
C PRO A 50 3.32 8.20 7.12
N VAL A 51 3.57 9.40 7.64
CA VAL A 51 4.48 9.60 8.78
C VAL A 51 3.91 9.02 10.08
N ASN A 52 2.60 9.13 10.28
CA ASN A 52 1.90 8.66 11.48
C ASN A 52 0.49 8.15 11.12
N PRO A 53 0.39 6.95 10.51
CA PRO A 53 -0.91 6.33 10.25
C PRO A 53 -1.52 5.82 11.55
N GLU A 54 -2.85 5.84 11.66
CA GLU A 54 -3.56 5.25 12.80
C GLU A 54 -3.40 3.72 12.84
N VAL A 55 -3.33 3.08 11.68
CA VAL A 55 -3.11 1.63 11.56
C VAL A 55 -2.01 1.35 10.54
N LYS A 56 -1.08 0.46 10.87
CA LYS A 56 -0.03 -0.01 9.96
C LYS A 56 -0.05 -1.53 9.86
N ILE A 57 -0.18 -2.05 8.64
CA ILE A 57 -0.30 -3.48 8.35
C ILE A 57 0.89 -3.93 7.51
N ASP A 58 1.68 -4.88 8.01
CA ASP A 58 2.74 -5.56 7.24
C ASP A 58 2.15 -6.80 6.54
N THR A 59 1.88 -6.67 5.25
CA THR A 59 1.23 -7.73 4.45
C THR A 59 2.17 -8.90 4.07
N THR A 60 3.38 -8.93 4.62
CA THR A 60 4.33 -10.03 4.42
C THR A 60 4.29 -11.07 5.53
N LYS A 61 3.70 -10.75 6.69
CA LYS A 61 3.76 -11.59 7.90
C LYS A 61 2.41 -11.97 8.50
N GLY A 62 1.34 -11.23 8.19
CA GLY A 62 0.02 -11.39 8.81
C GLY A 62 -0.97 -12.27 8.04
N ASP A 63 -1.98 -12.76 8.76
CA ASP A 63 -3.18 -13.36 8.17
C ASP A 63 -4.20 -12.27 7.80
N ILE A 64 -4.80 -12.38 6.62
CA ILE A 64 -5.72 -11.36 6.08
C ILE A 64 -6.90 -11.11 7.03
N ARG A 65 -7.42 -12.14 7.70
CA ARG A 65 -8.59 -12.00 8.58
C ARG A 65 -8.22 -11.23 9.84
N GLN A 66 -7.09 -11.56 10.44
CA GLN A 66 -6.60 -10.87 11.64
C GLN A 66 -6.27 -9.39 11.37
N GLU A 67 -5.66 -9.09 10.22
CA GLU A 67 -5.37 -7.70 9.83
C GLU A 67 -6.65 -6.92 9.54
N ALA A 68 -7.67 -7.55 8.96
CA ALA A 68 -8.98 -6.92 8.76
C ALA A 68 -9.69 -6.60 10.09
N GLU A 69 -9.61 -7.50 11.08
CA GLU A 69 -10.13 -7.25 12.42
C GLU A 69 -9.44 -6.06 13.10
N THR A 70 -8.14 -5.88 12.87
CA THR A 70 -7.36 -4.74 13.40
C THR A 70 -7.87 -3.38 12.89
N VAL A 71 -8.39 -3.32 11.66
CA VAL A 71 -8.96 -2.09 11.08
C VAL A 71 -10.36 -1.80 11.61
N MET A 72 -11.11 -2.83 12.01
CA MET A 72 -12.50 -2.70 12.47
C MET A 72 -12.63 -2.49 13.98
N ALA A 73 -11.55 -2.67 14.75
CA ALA A 73 -11.50 -2.48 16.19
C ALA A 73 -11.46 -1.00 16.58
#